data_AF-A0A2Y9QPT7-F1
#
_entry.id   AF-A0A2Y9QPT7-F1
#
_cell.length_a   1.000
_cell.length_b   1.000
_cell.length_c   1.000
_cell.angle_alpha   90.00
_cell.angle_beta   90.00
_cell.angle_gamma   90.00
#
_symmetry.space_group_name_H-M   'P 1'
#
loop_
_entity.id
_entity.type
_entity.pdbx_description
1 polymer ?
#
loop_
_entity_poly.entity_id
_entity_poly.type
_entity_poly.pdbx_seq_one_letter_code
_entity_poly.pdbx_strand_id
1 'polypeptide(L)'
;EPSVTKSIQEQEQDRQWLTLRSNWESLNGTTVHELLVKGPSCQSRSMISLLCTEQDCGRRPAARMNKRILGGRTSRPGRWPWQCSLQSEPSGHICGCVLIAKKWVLTVAHCFEGGIKEPFIMLTDSAGQTFRQDIAGKVVTNAHCYSLQGDSGGPLVCERPGGQWTLFGLTSWGSVCFSKVLGPGVYSNVSYFVEWIERQIYIHTFLLN
;
A
#
# COMPACT_ATOMS: atom_id res chain seq x y z
N GLU A 1 12.71 6.17 -8.50
CA GLU A 1 13.00 7.57 -8.89
C GLU A 1 11.71 8.36 -8.85
N PRO A 2 11.68 9.71 -8.87
CA PRO A 2 10.43 10.44 -9.07
C PRO A 2 9.82 10.08 -10.43
N SER A 3 8.50 10.25 -10.57
CA SER A 3 7.81 10.15 -11.85
C SER A 3 8.51 11.06 -12.88
N VAL A 4 8.90 10.49 -14.01
CA VAL A 4 9.63 11.24 -15.04
C VAL A 4 8.67 11.56 -16.17
N THR A 5 8.41 12.84 -16.36
CA THR A 5 7.72 13.36 -17.53
C THR A 5 8.70 13.43 -18.68
N LYS A 6 8.49 12.66 -19.75
CA LYS A 6 9.29 12.75 -20.97
C LYS A 6 8.41 13.06 -22.17
N SER A 7 8.90 13.94 -23.04
CA SER A 7 8.40 14.04 -24.41
C SER A 7 8.91 12.82 -25.18
N ILE A 8 8.00 12.12 -25.85
CA ILE A 8 8.35 10.98 -26.71
C ILE A 8 7.81 11.23 -28.11
N GLN A 9 8.57 10.79 -29.12
CA GLN A 9 8.11 10.72 -30.51
C GLN A 9 7.57 9.32 -30.79
N GLU A 10 6.47 9.24 -31.54
CA GLU A 10 5.65 8.04 -31.70
C GLU A 10 6.37 6.86 -32.39
N GLN A 11 6.20 5.66 -31.84
CA GLN A 11 6.34 4.39 -32.56
C GLN A 11 4.93 3.76 -32.64
N GLU A 12 4.51 3.52 -33.87
CA GLU A 12 3.15 3.29 -34.32
C GLU A 12 2.61 1.92 -33.86
N GLN A 13 1.92 1.87 -32.71
CA GLN A 13 1.06 0.73 -32.38
C GLN A 13 -0.05 1.09 -31.38
N ASP A 14 -1.27 1.23 -31.90
CA ASP A 14 -2.59 1.07 -31.26
C ASP A 14 -2.72 1.49 -29.78
N ARG A 15 -2.47 2.76 -29.46
CA ARG A 15 -2.69 3.32 -28.12
C ARG A 15 -3.96 4.17 -28.07
N GLN A 16 -4.75 3.97 -27.02
CA GLN A 16 -5.92 4.78 -26.72
C GLN A 16 -5.49 6.14 -26.17
N TRP A 17 -5.80 7.21 -26.90
CA TRP A 17 -5.38 8.56 -26.56
C TRP A 17 -6.20 9.17 -25.43
N LEU A 18 -5.49 9.81 -24.50
CA LEU A 18 -6.09 10.63 -23.46
C LEU A 18 -5.68 12.09 -23.72
N THR A 19 -6.66 12.99 -23.71
CA THR A 19 -6.49 14.43 -24.00
C THR A 19 -7.06 15.25 -22.86
N LEU A 20 -6.43 16.38 -22.50
CA LEU A 20 -7.09 17.40 -21.69
C LEU A 20 -8.01 18.25 -22.56
N ARG A 21 -9.19 18.57 -22.04
CA ARG A 21 -10.07 19.56 -22.68
C ARG A 21 -9.49 20.96 -22.52
N SER A 22 -9.75 21.86 -23.47
CA SER A 22 -9.28 23.25 -23.43
C SER A 22 -9.75 24.02 -22.19
N ASN A 23 -10.90 23.63 -21.62
CA ASN A 23 -11.47 24.25 -20.42
C ASN A 23 -11.02 23.59 -19.11
N TRP A 24 -9.96 22.79 -19.11
CA TRP A 24 -9.56 22.01 -17.93
C TRP A 24 -9.27 22.85 -16.69
N GLU A 25 -8.81 24.08 -16.85
CA GLU A 25 -8.52 25.03 -15.76
C GLU A 25 -9.78 25.45 -14.99
N SER A 26 -10.96 25.38 -15.62
CA SER A 26 -12.24 25.67 -14.98
C SER A 26 -12.96 24.43 -14.46
N LEU A 27 -12.35 23.24 -14.61
CA LEU A 27 -12.89 22.00 -14.09
C LEU A 27 -12.38 21.77 -12.66
N ASN A 28 -13.27 21.34 -11.76
CA ASN A 28 -12.95 20.97 -10.38
C ASN A 28 -12.25 19.60 -10.30
N GLY A 29 -11.21 19.39 -11.10
CA GLY A 29 -10.39 18.18 -11.03
C GLY A 29 -9.33 18.30 -9.95
N THR A 30 -9.23 17.30 -9.08
CA THR A 30 -8.19 17.26 -8.05
C THR A 30 -6.84 16.80 -8.60
N THR A 31 -6.86 16.11 -9.74
CA THR A 31 -5.66 15.64 -10.45
C THR A 31 -5.80 15.85 -11.96
N VAL A 32 -4.67 16.01 -12.66
CA VAL A 32 -4.64 16.07 -14.14
C VAL A 32 -5.22 14.78 -14.75
N HIS A 33 -5.03 13.63 -14.10
CA HIS A 33 -5.55 12.34 -14.56
C HIS A 33 -7.09 12.30 -14.59
N GLU A 34 -7.74 12.88 -13.59
CA GLU A 34 -9.20 12.99 -13.52
C GLU A 34 -9.78 13.87 -14.65
N LEU A 35 -8.97 14.80 -15.18
CA LEU A 35 -9.33 15.71 -16.26
C LEU A 35 -9.05 15.12 -17.66
N LEU A 36 -8.38 13.96 -17.75
CA LEU A 36 -8.08 13.29 -19.00
C LEU A 36 -9.31 12.59 -19.55
N VAL A 37 -9.67 12.90 -20.80
CA VAL A 37 -10.76 12.24 -21.53
C VAL A 37 -10.21 11.50 -22.75
N LYS A 38 -10.90 10.43 -23.19
CA LYS A 38 -10.57 9.77 -24.46
C LYS A 38 -10.72 10.77 -25.61
N GLY A 39 -9.64 11.01 -26.33
CA GLY A 39 -9.61 11.94 -27.45
C GLY A 39 -9.25 11.24 -28.77
N PRO A 40 -9.53 11.87 -29.92
CA PRO A 40 -8.98 11.43 -31.20
C PRO A 40 -7.46 11.67 -31.25
N SER A 41 -6.82 11.13 -32.29
CA SER A 41 -5.38 11.21 -32.57
C SER A 41 -4.78 12.61 -32.32
N CYS A 42 -3.59 12.67 -31.70
CA CYS A 42 -2.90 13.91 -31.40
C CYS A 42 -2.26 14.53 -32.67
N GLN A 43 -2.83 15.62 -33.19
CA GLN A 43 -2.35 16.28 -34.42
C GLN A 43 -0.94 16.87 -34.30
N SER A 44 -0.51 17.27 -33.10
CA SER A 44 0.83 17.85 -32.87
C SER A 44 1.94 16.81 -32.83
N ARG A 45 1.59 15.50 -32.83
CA ARG A 45 2.50 14.36 -32.60
C ARG A 45 3.38 14.48 -31.34
N SER A 46 3.03 15.41 -30.45
CA SER A 46 3.80 15.73 -29.25
C SER A 46 3.06 15.14 -28.06
N MET A 47 3.55 14.00 -27.58
CA MET A 47 2.96 13.29 -26.45
C MET A 47 3.76 13.54 -25.18
N ILE A 48 3.06 13.78 -24.09
CA ILE A 48 3.63 13.71 -22.75
C ILE A 48 3.41 12.28 -22.24
N SER A 49 4.49 11.52 -22.10
CA SER A 49 4.43 10.22 -21.42
C SER A 49 4.73 10.43 -19.95
N LEU A 50 3.74 10.13 -19.12
CA LEU A 50 3.94 9.95 -17.69
C LEU A 50 4.45 8.52 -17.51
N LEU A 51 5.77 8.37 -17.41
CA LEU A 51 6.31 7.13 -16.91
C LEU A 51 6.07 7.14 -15.40
N CYS A 52 4.95 6.56 -14.97
CA CYS A 52 4.83 6.09 -13.61
C CYS A 52 5.99 5.12 -13.44
N THR A 53 7.07 5.57 -12.79
CA THR A 53 8.09 4.62 -12.35
C THR A 53 7.33 3.73 -11.38
N GLU A 54 7.00 2.50 -11.80
CA GLU A 54 6.93 1.40 -10.84
C GLU A 54 8.25 1.51 -10.08
N GLN A 55 8.22 2.14 -8.92
CA GLN A 55 9.33 2.07 -7.99
C GLN A 55 9.28 0.64 -7.47
N ASP A 56 9.76 -0.32 -8.27
CA ASP A 56 9.73 -1.79 -8.11
C ASP A 56 9.18 -2.25 -6.75
N CYS A 57 7.88 -2.05 -6.52
CA CYS A 57 7.26 -2.37 -5.24
C CYS A 57 6.86 -3.84 -5.28
N GLY A 58 6.79 -4.49 -4.12
CA GLY A 58 6.44 -5.90 -4.08
C GLY A 58 7.50 -6.86 -4.63
N ARG A 59 8.71 -6.39 -4.99
CA ARG A 59 9.81 -7.27 -5.41
C ARG A 59 10.56 -7.84 -4.21
N ARG A 60 10.93 -9.11 -4.29
CA ARG A 60 11.71 -9.81 -3.25
C ARG A 60 13.08 -10.24 -3.81
N PRO A 61 14.05 -9.32 -3.94
CA PRO A 61 15.36 -9.64 -4.52
C PRO A 61 16.09 -10.77 -3.75
N ALA A 62 15.89 -10.84 -2.43
CA ALA A 62 16.46 -11.89 -1.58
C ALA A 62 15.67 -13.22 -1.60
N ALA A 63 14.56 -13.33 -2.33
CA ALA A 63 13.71 -14.53 -2.35
C ALA A 63 14.09 -15.56 -3.41
N ARG A 64 15.15 -15.37 -4.21
CA ARG A 64 15.69 -16.33 -5.20
C ARG A 64 16.16 -17.69 -4.61
N MET A 65 15.80 -18.02 -3.39
CA MET A 65 16.04 -19.33 -2.77
C MET A 65 14.71 -20.10 -2.65
N ASN A 66 14.47 -20.96 -3.65
CA ASN A 66 13.30 -21.82 -3.81
C ASN A 66 13.11 -22.78 -2.63
N LYS A 67 12.27 -22.40 -1.64
CA LYS A 67 11.55 -23.37 -0.79
C LYS A 67 10.17 -22.84 -0.44
N ARG A 68 9.14 -23.62 -0.78
CA ARG A 68 7.73 -23.48 -0.36
C ARG A 68 7.64 -23.46 1.16
N ILE A 69 6.92 -22.49 1.73
CA ILE A 69 6.68 -22.35 3.18
C ILE A 69 5.32 -23.02 3.46
N LEU A 70 5.28 -24.05 4.30
CA LEU A 70 4.08 -24.71 4.82
C LEU A 70 4.27 -24.79 6.34
N GLY A 71 3.37 -24.19 7.13
CA GLY A 71 3.60 -23.94 8.55
C GLY A 71 4.64 -22.83 8.77
N GLY A 72 4.34 -21.83 9.60
CA GLY A 72 5.24 -20.69 9.81
C GLY A 72 6.66 -21.13 10.19
N ARG A 73 7.66 -20.57 9.52
CA ARG A 73 9.08 -20.74 9.87
C ARG A 73 9.77 -19.38 9.83
N THR A 74 10.76 -19.16 10.70
CA THR A 74 11.52 -17.91 10.77
C THR A 74 12.03 -17.50 9.39
N SER A 75 11.74 -16.27 8.99
CA SER A 75 12.18 -15.72 7.71
C SER A 75 13.66 -15.35 7.78
N ARG A 76 14.37 -15.46 6.64
CA ARG A 76 15.70 -14.88 6.49
C ARG A 76 15.63 -13.34 6.42
N PRO A 77 16.66 -12.62 6.88
CA PRO A 77 16.77 -11.18 6.68
C PRO A 77 16.61 -10.78 5.21
N GLY A 78 15.92 -9.67 4.95
CA GLY A 78 15.70 -9.13 3.59
C GLY A 78 14.71 -9.89 2.71
N ARG A 79 14.18 -11.05 3.14
CA ARG A 79 13.23 -11.86 2.37
C ARG A 79 11.86 -11.18 2.19
N TRP A 80 11.50 -10.28 3.11
CA TRP A 80 10.28 -9.46 3.12
C TRP A 80 10.68 -8.00 3.37
N PRO A 81 11.17 -7.29 2.34
CA PRO A 81 11.86 -6.01 2.53
C PRO A 81 10.94 -4.87 3.01
N TRP A 82 9.63 -5.02 2.86
CA TRP A 82 8.64 -4.06 3.35
C TRP A 82 8.20 -4.31 4.80
N GLN A 83 8.59 -5.43 5.42
CA GLN A 83 8.26 -5.69 6.82
C GLN A 83 9.04 -4.74 7.72
N CYS A 84 8.34 -4.00 8.57
CA CYS A 84 8.94 -3.21 9.63
C CYS A 84 8.37 -3.56 11.01
N SER A 85 9.07 -3.09 12.04
CA SER A 85 8.77 -3.30 13.45
C SER A 85 8.61 -1.93 14.11
N LEU A 86 7.42 -1.66 14.63
CA LEU A 86 7.16 -0.53 15.50
C LEU A 86 7.68 -0.86 16.90
N GLN A 87 8.48 0.04 17.45
CA GLN A 87 9.11 -0.13 18.76
C GLN A 87 8.67 1.02 19.67
N SER A 88 8.40 0.71 20.94
CA SER A 88 8.26 1.69 22.02
C SER A 88 9.42 1.49 22.98
N GLU A 89 9.95 2.59 23.47
CA GLU A 89 10.84 2.56 24.62
C GLU A 89 10.00 2.60 25.91
N PRO A 90 10.34 1.82 26.95
CA PRO A 90 11.44 0.84 27.05
C PRO A 90 11.04 -0.58 26.63
N SER A 91 9.79 -0.81 26.20
CA SER A 91 9.16 -2.12 26.05
C SER A 91 9.60 -2.93 24.82
N GLY A 92 10.28 -2.29 23.85
CA GLY A 92 10.71 -2.92 22.60
C GLY A 92 9.58 -3.00 21.57
N HIS A 93 9.53 -4.10 20.82
CA HIS A 93 8.56 -4.32 19.75
C HIS A 93 7.11 -4.27 20.25
N ILE A 94 6.27 -3.47 19.58
CA ILE A 94 4.82 -3.38 19.86
C ILE A 94 4.02 -4.08 18.76
N CYS A 95 4.34 -3.77 17.52
CA CYS A 95 3.55 -4.13 16.36
C CYS A 95 4.39 -4.23 15.08
N GLY A 96 3.86 -4.92 14.09
CA GLY A 96 4.30 -4.84 12.71
C GLY A 96 3.89 -3.54 12.02
N CYS A 97 4.58 -3.24 10.93
CA CYS A 97 4.18 -2.24 9.96
C CYS A 97 4.65 -2.64 8.56
N VAL A 98 4.17 -1.92 7.55
CA VAL A 98 4.50 -2.16 6.15
C VAL A 98 5.00 -0.87 5.50
N LEU A 99 6.22 -0.90 4.96
CA LEU A 99 6.74 0.19 4.14
C LEU A 99 6.00 0.23 2.79
N ILE A 100 5.27 1.31 2.53
CA ILE A 100 4.50 1.50 1.29
C ILE A 100 5.09 2.55 0.35
N ALA A 101 5.91 3.45 0.88
CA ALA A 101 6.73 4.37 0.09
C ALA A 101 7.98 4.75 0.89
N LYS A 102 8.95 5.44 0.25
CA LYS A 102 10.25 5.77 0.85
C LYS A 102 10.20 6.42 2.23
N LYS A 103 9.14 7.18 2.51
CA LYS A 103 8.92 7.94 3.74
C LYS A 103 7.61 7.59 4.43
N TRP A 104 6.96 6.48 4.05
CA TRP A 104 5.60 6.18 4.49
C TRP A 104 5.43 4.72 4.90
N VAL A 105 4.88 4.51 6.08
CA VAL A 105 4.55 3.19 6.64
C VAL A 105 3.05 3.08 6.94
N LEU A 106 2.50 1.89 6.73
CA LEU A 106 1.15 1.52 7.16
C LEU A 106 1.19 0.60 8.38
N THR A 107 0.23 0.78 9.27
CA THR A 107 0.00 -0.08 10.44
C THR A 107 -1.46 0.09 10.92
N VAL A 108 -1.81 -0.44 12.10
CA VAL A 108 -3.17 -0.42 12.67
C VAL A 108 -3.19 0.28 14.04
N ALA A 109 -4.26 1.02 14.35
CA ALA A 109 -4.30 1.95 15.49
C ALA A 109 -4.22 1.36 16.88
N HIS A 110 -4.64 0.11 17.07
CA HIS A 110 -4.53 -0.54 18.38
C HIS A 110 -3.07 -0.78 18.81
N CYS A 111 -2.09 -0.44 17.96
CA CYS A 111 -0.68 -0.37 18.31
C CYS A 111 -0.28 0.90 19.09
N PHE A 112 -1.13 1.93 19.15
CA PHE A 112 -0.80 3.25 19.73
C PHE A 112 -1.71 3.65 20.89
N GLU A 113 -2.93 3.09 20.97
CA GLU A 113 -3.87 3.38 22.06
C GLU A 113 -4.18 2.12 22.88
N GLY A 114 -3.81 2.13 24.16
CA GLY A 114 -4.05 1.06 25.13
C GLY A 114 -5.52 0.91 25.55
N GLY A 115 -6.44 0.78 24.59
CA GLY A 115 -7.85 0.55 24.90
C GLY A 115 -8.87 0.75 23.77
N ILE A 116 -8.47 1.25 22.59
CA ILE A 116 -9.44 1.44 21.50
C ILE A 116 -9.66 0.12 20.74
N LYS A 117 -10.89 -0.38 20.84
CA LYS A 117 -11.38 -1.58 20.13
C LYS A 117 -11.72 -1.29 18.66
N GLU A 118 -11.75 -0.03 18.27
CA GLU A 118 -12.07 0.37 16.89
C GLU A 118 -10.84 0.21 16.00
N PRO A 119 -10.92 -0.61 14.94
CA PRO A 119 -9.81 -0.79 14.03
C PRO A 119 -9.68 0.48 13.18
N PHE A 120 -8.58 1.22 13.31
CA PHE A 120 -8.20 2.22 12.30
C PHE A 120 -7.00 1.71 11.50
N ILE A 121 -6.95 2.07 10.22
CA ILE A 121 -5.71 2.03 9.45
C ILE A 121 -4.96 3.32 9.76
N MET A 122 -3.66 3.20 10.03
CA MET A 122 -2.80 4.37 10.20
C MET A 122 -1.74 4.42 9.14
N LEU A 123 -1.49 5.64 8.70
CA LEU A 123 -0.45 6.03 7.79
C LEU A 123 0.49 6.97 8.54
N THR A 124 1.75 6.59 8.66
CA THR A 124 2.76 7.40 9.36
C THR A 124 3.87 7.78 8.39
N ASP A 125 4.27 9.05 8.42
CA ASP A 125 5.40 9.53 7.65
C ASP A 125 6.74 9.34 8.37
N SER A 126 7.86 9.65 7.69
CA SER A 126 9.20 9.53 8.27
C SER A 126 9.50 10.53 9.38
N ALA A 127 8.69 11.58 9.55
CA ALA A 127 8.81 12.57 10.62
C ALA A 127 7.99 12.18 11.87
N GLY A 128 7.22 11.09 11.81
CA GLY A 128 6.35 10.62 12.89
C GLY A 128 4.94 11.21 12.85
N GLN A 129 4.59 12.00 11.83
CA GLN A 129 3.23 12.47 11.63
C GLN A 129 2.34 11.29 11.25
N THR A 130 1.23 11.14 11.97
CA THR A 130 0.34 9.98 11.82
C THR A 130 -1.08 10.41 11.45
N PHE A 131 -1.64 9.74 10.44
CA PHE A 131 -3.00 9.90 9.95
C PHE A 131 -3.79 8.63 10.19
N ARG A 132 -5.07 8.75 10.55
CA ARG A 132 -5.94 7.59 10.83
C ARG A 132 -7.23 7.64 10.02
N GLN A 133 -7.71 6.47 9.60
CA GLN A 133 -9.00 6.29 8.94
C GLN A 133 -9.74 5.10 9.56
N ASP A 134 -11.01 5.30 9.87
CA ASP A 134 -11.87 4.28 10.49
C ASP A 134 -12.10 3.11 9.52
N ILE A 135 -11.96 1.88 10.04
CA ILE A 135 -12.15 0.66 9.26
C ILE A 135 -13.61 0.18 9.28
N ALA A 136 -14.50 0.59 10.18
CA ALA A 136 -15.92 0.18 10.33
C ALA A 136 -16.44 -0.81 9.26
N GLY A 137 -16.21 -2.11 9.47
CA GLY A 137 -16.69 -3.20 8.60
C GLY A 137 -15.89 -3.48 7.32
N LYS A 138 -14.77 -2.80 7.07
CA LYS A 138 -13.89 -2.94 5.88
C LYS A 138 -12.74 -3.89 6.18
N VAL A 139 -13.09 -5.13 6.49
CA VAL A 139 -12.14 -6.20 6.81
C VAL A 139 -12.09 -7.28 5.73
N VAL A 140 -10.95 -7.96 5.63
CA VAL A 140 -10.76 -9.18 4.83
C VAL A 140 -10.49 -10.33 5.80
N THR A 141 -11.10 -11.48 5.56
CA THR A 141 -10.83 -12.70 6.32
C THR A 141 -9.95 -13.64 5.48
N ASN A 142 -9.01 -14.32 6.13
CA ASN A 142 -8.25 -15.39 5.48
C ASN A 142 -8.38 -16.67 6.32
N ALA A 143 -8.81 -17.74 5.67
CA ALA A 143 -9.08 -19.02 6.31
C ALA A 143 -7.82 -19.84 6.63
N HIS A 144 -6.62 -19.42 6.20
CA HIS A 144 -5.40 -20.26 6.25
C HIS A 144 -4.13 -19.53 6.72
N CYS A 145 -4.24 -18.52 7.59
CA CYS A 145 -3.07 -17.91 8.25
C CYS A 145 -3.38 -17.54 9.69
N TYR A 146 -2.57 -18.06 10.62
CA TYR A 146 -2.57 -17.72 12.05
C TYR A 146 -1.76 -16.44 12.27
N SER A 147 -2.31 -15.44 12.96
CA SER A 147 -1.58 -14.25 13.42
C SER A 147 -1.35 -14.36 14.93
N LEU A 148 -0.09 -14.22 15.37
CA LEU A 148 0.26 -14.20 16.78
C LEU A 148 0.14 -12.77 17.35
N GLN A 149 0.13 -12.67 18.68
CA GLN A 149 0.22 -11.38 19.35
C GLN A 149 1.56 -10.72 19.02
N GLY A 150 1.53 -9.46 18.55
CA GLY A 150 2.69 -8.72 18.01
C GLY A 150 2.72 -8.64 16.48
N ASP A 151 2.03 -9.55 15.76
CA ASP A 151 1.95 -9.48 14.29
C ASP A 151 0.99 -8.39 13.78
N SER A 152 0.24 -7.75 14.69
CA SER A 152 -0.69 -6.66 14.35
C SER A 152 0.01 -5.54 13.58
N GLY A 153 -0.62 -5.08 12.51
CA GLY A 153 -0.02 -4.12 11.56
C GLY A 153 0.90 -4.75 10.52
N GLY A 154 1.20 -6.06 10.63
CA GLY A 154 1.96 -6.81 9.65
C GLY A 154 1.19 -7.10 8.34
N PRO A 155 1.90 -7.37 7.23
CA PRO A 155 1.33 -7.47 5.88
C PRO A 155 0.65 -8.81 5.59
N LEU A 156 -0.58 -8.75 5.04
CA LEU A 156 -1.17 -9.83 4.23
C LEU A 156 -0.88 -9.53 2.75
N VAL A 157 0.02 -10.33 2.16
CA VAL A 157 0.47 -10.13 0.77
C VAL A 157 0.22 -11.37 -0.10
N CYS A 158 -0.15 -11.14 -1.35
CA CYS A 158 -0.30 -12.19 -2.36
C CYS A 158 0.61 -11.93 -3.56
N GLU A 159 1.21 -13.00 -4.08
CA GLU A 159 2.03 -12.94 -5.29
C GLU A 159 1.15 -12.87 -6.54
N ARG A 160 1.41 -11.88 -7.39
CA ARG A 160 0.84 -11.73 -8.73
C ARG A 160 1.70 -12.46 -9.77
N PRO A 161 1.11 -12.84 -10.92
CA PRO A 161 1.89 -13.27 -12.08
C PRO A 161 3.02 -12.27 -12.38
N GLY A 162 4.24 -12.76 -12.57
CA GLY A 162 5.43 -11.90 -12.73
C GLY A 162 6.27 -11.70 -11.46
N GLY A 163 5.90 -12.32 -10.34
CA GLY A 163 6.71 -12.38 -9.12
C GLY A 163 6.67 -11.10 -8.27
N GLN A 164 5.66 -10.27 -8.49
CA GLN A 164 5.39 -9.06 -7.71
C GLN A 164 4.39 -9.38 -6.60
N TRP A 165 4.62 -8.84 -5.40
CA TRP A 165 3.75 -9.07 -4.24
C TRP A 165 2.91 -7.84 -3.95
N THR A 166 1.61 -8.03 -3.78
CA THR A 166 0.67 -6.94 -3.47
C THR A 166 0.15 -7.06 -2.06
N LEU A 167 0.11 -5.93 -1.35
CA LEU A 167 -0.50 -5.81 -0.03
C LEU A 167 -2.03 -5.76 -0.16
N PHE A 168 -2.71 -6.73 0.45
CA PHE A 168 -4.17 -6.82 0.49
C PHE A 168 -4.75 -6.47 1.85
N GLY A 169 -3.98 -6.68 2.92
CA GLY A 169 -4.45 -6.33 4.24
C GLY A 169 -3.36 -6.13 5.29
N LEU A 170 -3.78 -5.55 6.41
CA LEU A 170 -2.95 -5.44 7.62
C LEU A 170 -3.54 -6.34 8.68
N THR A 171 -2.69 -7.12 9.35
CA THR A 171 -3.10 -8.00 10.44
C THR A 171 -3.74 -7.15 11.54
N SER A 172 -5.00 -7.43 11.88
CA SER A 172 -5.70 -6.65 12.90
C SER A 172 -5.89 -7.50 14.15
N TRP A 173 -6.78 -8.50 14.10
CA TRP A 173 -7.12 -9.39 15.20
C TRP A 173 -7.53 -10.78 14.69
N GLY A 174 -7.53 -11.77 15.58
CA GLY A 174 -7.90 -13.14 15.28
C GLY A 174 -8.08 -13.95 16.56
N SER A 175 -8.74 -15.11 16.48
CA SER A 175 -8.97 -15.94 17.67
C SER A 175 -7.65 -16.45 18.25
N VAL A 176 -7.39 -16.08 19.51
CA VAL A 176 -6.26 -16.55 20.32
C VAL A 176 -6.40 -18.04 20.63
N CYS A 177 -5.27 -18.74 20.68
CA CYS A 177 -5.13 -20.20 20.76
C CYS A 177 -5.53 -20.84 22.12
N PHE A 178 -6.55 -20.32 22.81
CA PHE A 178 -7.04 -20.89 24.08
C PHE A 178 -8.49 -21.40 24.04
N SER A 179 -9.25 -21.12 22.97
CA SER A 179 -10.59 -21.69 22.76
C SER A 179 -10.59 -22.58 21.54
N LYS A 180 -11.23 -23.75 21.63
CA LYS A 180 -11.37 -24.78 20.57
C LYS A 180 -12.18 -24.33 19.33
N VAL A 181 -12.26 -23.02 19.06
CA VAL A 181 -13.03 -22.43 17.96
C VAL A 181 -12.05 -21.90 16.92
N LEU A 182 -11.91 -22.62 15.79
CA LEU A 182 -11.17 -22.18 14.62
C LEU A 182 -11.93 -21.05 13.92
N GLY A 183 -11.59 -19.79 14.23
CA GLY A 183 -12.03 -18.61 13.49
C GLY A 183 -10.97 -18.12 12.49
N PRO A 184 -11.36 -17.53 11.34
CA PRO A 184 -10.40 -16.96 10.40
C PRO A 184 -9.66 -15.76 11.00
N GLY A 185 -8.44 -15.49 10.54
CA GLY A 185 -7.75 -14.23 10.85
C GLY A 185 -8.46 -13.05 10.17
N VAL A 186 -8.59 -11.92 10.88
CA VAL A 186 -9.24 -10.70 10.40
C VAL A 186 -8.18 -9.63 10.11
N TYR A 187 -8.23 -9.09 8.90
CA TYR A 187 -7.29 -8.12 8.37
C TYR A 187 -8.01 -6.85 7.95
N SER A 188 -7.39 -5.69 8.12
CA SER A 188 -7.88 -4.43 7.54
C SER A 188 -7.77 -4.49 6.02
N ASN A 189 -8.83 -4.15 5.28
CA ASN A 189 -8.82 -4.22 3.81
C ASN A 189 -8.06 -3.04 3.19
N VAL A 190 -6.77 -3.23 2.87
CA VAL A 190 -5.93 -2.15 2.29
C VAL A 190 -6.47 -1.68 0.95
N SER A 191 -7.03 -2.58 0.13
CA SER A 191 -7.58 -2.23 -1.18
C SER A 191 -8.72 -1.21 -1.09
N TYR A 192 -9.47 -1.18 0.02
CA TYR A 192 -10.51 -0.19 0.25
C TYR A 192 -9.95 1.22 0.55
N PHE A 193 -8.75 1.31 1.12
CA PHE A 193 -8.16 2.56 1.59
C PHE A 193 -7.15 3.17 0.62
N VAL A 194 -6.94 2.57 -0.56
CA VAL A 194 -5.93 3.04 -1.54
C VAL A 194 -6.10 4.51 -1.87
N GLU A 195 -7.33 4.95 -2.22
CA GLU A 195 -7.60 6.36 -2.55
C GLU A 195 -7.27 7.30 -1.38
N TRP A 196 -7.61 6.90 -0.16
CA TRP A 196 -7.30 7.68 1.04
C TRP A 196 -5.78 7.76 1.26
N ILE A 197 -5.06 6.63 1.14
CA ILE A 197 -3.61 6.55 1.30
C ILE A 197 -2.92 7.47 0.28
N GLU A 198 -3.28 7.34 -1.00
CA GLU A 198 -2.69 8.13 -2.09
C GLU A 198 -2.95 9.62 -1.89
N ARG A 199 -4.16 10.00 -1.46
CA ARG A 199 -4.51 11.39 -1.16
C ARG A 199 -3.66 11.97 -0.02
N GLN A 200 -3.49 11.23 1.08
CA GLN A 200 -2.68 11.70 2.22
C GLN A 200 -1.21 11.86 1.82
N ILE A 201 -0.65 10.85 1.13
CA ILE A 201 0.72 10.92 0.63
C ILE A 201 0.90 12.14 -0.27
N TYR A 202 -0.05 12.38 -1.18
CA TYR A 202 0.03 13.50 -2.11
C TYR A 202 0.03 14.85 -1.40
N ILE A 203 -0.97 15.11 -0.56
CA ILE A 203 -1.13 16.38 0.15
C ILE A 203 0.12 16.69 0.98
N HIS A 204 0.58 15.72 1.77
CA HIS A 204 1.67 15.93 2.72
C HIS A 204 3.07 15.81 2.12
N THR A 205 3.20 15.24 0.92
CA THR A 205 4.49 15.21 0.21
C THR A 205 4.67 16.40 -0.72
N PHE A 206 3.60 16.90 -1.37
CA PHE A 206 3.70 17.86 -2.48
C PHE A 206 2.96 19.18 -2.28
N LEU A 207 1.94 19.25 -1.42
CA LEU A 207 1.17 20.48 -1.22
C LEU A 207 1.52 21.22 0.08
N LEU A 208 2.01 20.49 1.09
CA LEU A 208 2.28 21.04 2.43
C LEU A 208 3.77 21.02 2.83
N ASN A 209 4.66 20.59 1.92
CA ASN A 209 6.13 20.59 2.11
C ASN A 209 6.79 21.65 1.23
#